data_AF-A0A519D2D3-F1
#
_entry.id   AF-A0A519D2D3-F1
#
_cell.length_a   1.000
_cell.length_b   1.000
_cell.length_c   1.000
_cell.angle_alpha   90.00
_cell.angle_beta   90.00
_cell.angle_gamma   90.00
#
_symmetry.space_group_name_H-M   'P 1'
#
loop_
_entity.id
_entity.type
_entity.pdbx_description
1 polymer ?
#
loop_
_entity_poly.entity_id
_entity_poly.type
_entity_poly.pdbx_seq_one_letter_code
_entity_poly.pdbx_strand_id
1 'polypeptide(L)' 'MGVLTTDSYICPKCNGVEVFSELHQTRASDEPETRFLTCKACKHGWREY' A
#
# COMPACT_ATOMS: atom_id res chain seq x y z
N MET A 1 6.70 -3.37 9.13
CA MET A 1 5.81 -4.57 9.21
C MET A 1 4.43 -4.05 8.94
N GLY A 2 4.08 -3.97 7.66
CA GLY A 2 2.80 -3.43 7.21
C GLY A 2 1.60 -4.24 7.63
N VAL A 3 0.44 -3.62 7.50
CA VAL A 3 -0.84 -4.29 7.74
C VAL A 3 -1.29 -4.96 6.44
N LEU A 4 -1.54 -6.27 6.50
CA LEU A 4 -2.16 -6.99 5.40
C LEU A 4 -3.63 -6.61 5.34
N THR A 5 -4.02 -6.03 4.22
CA THR A 5 -5.42 -5.71 3.90
C THR A 5 -5.93 -6.65 2.82
N THR A 6 -7.16 -7.13 2.99
CA THR A 6 -7.82 -8.03 2.05
C THR A 6 -9.10 -7.35 1.59
N ASP A 7 -9.31 -7.28 0.28
CA ASP A 7 -10.48 -6.64 -0.36
C ASP A 7 -10.54 -5.10 -0.24
N SER A 8 -9.67 -4.48 0.55
CA SER A 8 -9.58 -3.02 0.66
C SER A 8 -8.87 -2.37 -0.54
N TYR A 9 -7.87 -3.05 -1.11
CA TYR A 9 -7.10 -2.57 -2.26
C TYR A 9 -6.94 -3.69 -3.28
N ILE A 10 -7.11 -3.35 -4.56
CA ILE A 10 -6.99 -4.31 -5.66
C ILE A 10 -5.70 -3.99 -6.43
N CYS A 11 -4.88 -5.01 -6.64
CA CYS A 11 -3.66 -4.83 -7.41
C CYS A 11 -3.96 -4.50 -8.88
N PRO A 12 -3.47 -3.37 -9.42
CA PRO A 12 -3.73 -2.98 -10.81
C PRO A 12 -3.03 -3.89 -11.84
N LYS A 13 -2.09 -4.74 -11.40
CA LYS A 13 -1.32 -5.63 -12.28
C LYS A 13 -1.93 -7.03 -12.41
N CYS A 14 -2.45 -7.59 -11.31
CA CYS A 14 -2.90 -8.97 -11.26
C CYS A 14 -4.29 -9.16 -10.64
N ASN A 15 -4.99 -8.06 -10.30
CA ASN A 15 -6.30 -8.05 -9.65
C ASN A 15 -6.36 -8.85 -8.32
N GLY A 16 -5.22 -9.03 -7.66
CA GLY A 16 -5.16 -9.64 -6.34
C GLY A 16 -5.73 -8.71 -5.28
N VAL A 17 -6.47 -9.27 -4.32
CA VAL A 17 -7.13 -8.54 -3.22
C VAL A 17 -6.30 -8.48 -1.94
N GLU A 18 -5.24 -9.28 -1.85
CA GLU A 18 -4.30 -9.29 -0.72
C GLU A 18 -3.17 -8.28 -0.96
N VAL A 19 -3.20 -7.17 -0.23
CA VAL A 19 -2.26 -6.05 -0.37
C VAL A 19 -1.75 -5.64 1.00
N PHE A 20 -0.44 -5.54 1.15
CA PHE A 20 0.19 -4.97 2.34
C PHE A 20 0.14 -3.45 2.25
N SER A 21 -0.41 -2.78 3.25
CA SER A 21 -0.36 -1.33 3.38
C SER A 21 0.61 -0.91 4.48
N GLU A 22 1.53 -0.02 4.13
CA GLU A 22 2.52 0.58 5.03
C GLU A 22 2.38 2.09 4.96
N LEU A 23 1.99 2.70 6.07
CA LEU A 23 1.97 4.14 6.23
C LEU A 23 3.38 4.61 6.54
N HIS A 24 3.91 5.49 5.70
CA HIS A 24 5.18 6.14 5.95
C HIS A 24 4.92 7.60 6.27
N GLN A 25 5.09 7.99 7.53
CA GLN A 25 5.12 9.40 7.89
C GLN A 25 6.46 9.99 7.44
N THR A 26 6.41 10.91 6.48
CA THR A 26 7.54 11.80 6.23
C THR A 26 7.72 12.72 7.43
N ARG A 27 8.97 13.03 7.77
CA ARG A 27 9.37 13.75 8.98
C ARG A 27 8.84 15.20 9.06
N ALA A 28 8.17 15.69 8.01
CA ALA A 28 7.61 17.03 7.95
C ALA A 28 6.13 17.01 8.33
N SER A 29 5.76 17.82 9.33
CA SER A 29 4.38 17.96 9.85
C SER A 29 3.37 18.51 8.83
N ASP A 30 3.80 18.85 7.61
CA ASP A 30 3.04 19.55 6.57
C ASP A 30 2.85 18.72 5.28
N GLU A 31 3.44 17.51 5.19
CA GLU A 31 3.25 16.62 4.03
C GLU A 31 2.19 15.55 4.32
N PRO A 32 1.30 15.24 3.36
CA PRO A 32 0.32 14.17 3.52
C PRO A 32 1.02 12.82 3.71
N GLU A 33 0.49 12.01 4.63
CA GLU A 33 0.97 10.66 4.88
C GLU A 33 0.98 9.83 3.59
N THR A 34 2.14 9.34 3.17
CA THR A 34 2.20 8.49 1.97
C THR A 34 1.94 7.04 2.37
N ARG A 35 0.93 6.43 1.75
CA ARG A 35 0.61 5.02 1.96
C ARG A 35 1.25 4.18 0.86
N PHE A 36 2.09 3.25 1.24
CA PHE A 36 2.73 2.30 0.34
C PHE A 36 1.93 1.01 0.32
N LEU A 37 1.48 0.59 -0.86
CA LEU A 37 0.68 -0.61 -1.09
C LEU A 37 1.53 -1.63 -1.83
N THR A 38 1.61 -2.86 -1.34
CA THR A 38 2.37 -3.95 -1.98
C THR A 38 1.52 -5.19 -2.13
N CYS A 39 1.26 -5.61 -3.37
CA CYS A 39 0.50 -6.82 -3.64
C CYS A 39 1.26 -8.06 -3.15
N LYS A 40 0.59 -8.90 -2.36
CA LYS A 40 1.16 -10.17 -1.88
C LYS A 40 1.32 -11.21 -2.99
N ALA A 41 0.42 -11.22 -3.97
CA ALA A 41 0.40 -12.22 -5.04
C ALA A 41 1.52 -11.99 -6.08
N CYS A 42 1.65 -10.77 -6.60
CA CYS A 42 2.61 -10.45 -7.67
C CYS A 42 3.79 -9.56 -7.24
N LYS A 43 3.85 -9.16 -5.95
CA LYS A 43 4.86 -8.25 -5.39
C LYS A 43 4.95 -6.88 -6.07
N HIS A 44 3.88 -6.46 -6.77
CA HIS A 44 3.81 -5.12 -7.33
C HIS A 44 3.54 -4.10 -6.21
N GLY A 45 4.41 -3.10 -6.08
CA GLY A 45 4.26 -2.01 -5.13
C GLY A 45 3.83 -0.71 -5.81
N TRP A 46 2.88 0.00 -5.23
CA TRP A 46 2.44 1.34 -5.66
C TRP A 46 2.20 2.23 -4.45
N ARG A 47 2.04 3.53 -4.68
CA ARG A 47 1.82 4.53 -3.64
C ARG A 47 0.45 5.15 -3.80
N GLU A 48 -0.25 5.32 -2.69
CA GLU A 48 -1.49 6.09 -2.60
C GLU A 48 -1.19 7.39 -1.85
N TYR A 49 -1.70 8.50 -2.38
CA TYR A 49 -1.54 9.87 -1.87
C TYR A 49 -2.86 10.33 -1.26
#